data_AF-A0A8F9RNY9-F1
#
_entry.id   AF-A0A8F9RNY9-F1
#
_cell.length_a   1.000
_cell.length_b   1.000
_cell.length_c   1.000
_cell.angle_alpha   90.00
_cell.angle_beta   90.00
_cell.angle_gamma   90.00
#
_symmetry.space_group_name_H-M   'P 1'
#
loop_
_entity.id
_entity.type
_entity.pdbx_description
1 polymer ?
#
loop_
_entity_poly.entity_id
_entity_poly.type
_entity_poly.pdbx_seq_one_letter_code
_entity_poly.pdbx_strand_id
1 'polypeptide(L)'
;MGGGIKPQTPCAKLKELINPLKTDLKQQIQDEMYPSIDNNPVGKIGIHLKRDANGNIETEIEPLSTDSSSPPKFGGDYYAGGHTHPKSAYPMFTYSDIMVLVKADAGLADHNKGLASRLLFCEDENGVKQTMLLFLKARVILFKILGMILT
;
A
#
# COMPACT_ATOMS: atom_id res chain seq x y z
N MET A 1 24.20 -15.01 -23.09
CA MET A 1 24.09 -14.80 -21.62
C MET A 1 22.68 -14.33 -21.32
N GLY A 2 21.78 -15.24 -20.96
CA GLY A 2 20.39 -14.92 -20.61
C GLY A 2 20.26 -14.74 -19.11
N GLY A 3 20.32 -13.49 -18.64
CA GLY A 3 20.01 -13.16 -17.24
C GLY A 3 18.53 -13.37 -16.98
N GLY A 4 18.16 -14.58 -16.58
CA GLY A 4 16.79 -14.90 -16.21
C GLY A 4 16.33 -13.99 -15.08
N ILE A 5 15.24 -13.25 -15.30
CA ILE A 5 14.57 -12.47 -14.25
C ILE A 5 14.18 -13.47 -13.16
N LYS A 6 14.89 -13.45 -12.03
CA LYS A 6 14.52 -14.24 -10.86
C LYS A 6 13.07 -13.87 -10.50
N PRO A 7 12.18 -14.85 -10.24
CA PRO A 7 10.83 -14.53 -9.76
C PRO A 7 10.96 -13.67 -8.51
N GLN A 8 10.46 -12.44 -8.55
CA GLN A 8 10.56 -11.56 -7.39
C GLN A 8 9.81 -12.19 -6.21
N THR A 9 10.53 -12.37 -5.11
CA THR A 9 9.92 -12.81 -3.86
C THR A 9 9.07 -11.67 -3.29
N PRO A 10 8.09 -11.97 -2.42
CA PRO A 10 7.35 -10.94 -1.67
C PRO A 10 8.25 -9.87 -1.06
N CYS A 11 9.37 -10.29 -0.47
CA CYS A 11 10.35 -9.39 0.13
C CYS A 11 11.08 -8.54 -0.91
N ALA A 12 11.38 -9.06 -2.10
CA ALA A 12 12.00 -8.28 -3.17
C ALA A 12 11.05 -7.21 -3.72
N LYS A 13 9.78 -7.57 -3.97
CA LYS A 13 8.73 -6.61 -4.36
C LYS A 13 8.59 -5.49 -3.33
N LEU A 14 8.50 -5.88 -2.06
CA LEU A 14 8.44 -4.94 -0.95
C LEU A 14 9.67 -4.02 -0.92
N LYS A 15 10.88 -4.59 -1.04
CA LYS A 15 12.13 -3.82 -1.02
C LYS A 15 12.18 -2.80 -2.16
N GLU A 16 11.57 -3.09 -3.30
CA GLU A 16 11.44 -2.11 -4.39
C GLU A 16 10.41 -1.01 -4.09
N LEU A 17 9.29 -1.33 -3.44
CA LEU A 17 8.23 -0.39 -3.06
C LEU A 17 8.64 0.57 -1.94
N ILE A 18 9.57 0.18 -1.07
CA ILE A 18 10.09 1.04 0.01
C ILE A 18 11.52 1.52 -0.27
N ASN A 19 12.01 1.31 -1.51
CA ASN A 19 13.35 1.74 -1.86
C ASN A 19 13.37 3.27 -1.86
N PRO A 20 14.11 3.94 -0.95
CA PRO A 20 14.16 5.39 -0.88
C PRO A 20 14.71 6.04 -2.16
N LEU A 21 15.46 5.30 -2.99
CA LEU A 21 15.91 5.76 -4.30
C LEU A 21 14.80 5.77 -5.37
N LYS A 22 13.66 5.14 -5.09
CA LYS A 22 12.51 5.07 -6.00
C LYS A 22 11.29 5.76 -5.41
N THR A 23 11.11 5.78 -4.09
CA THR A 23 10.00 6.45 -3.39
C THR A 23 10.31 6.60 -1.89
N ASP A 24 9.93 7.73 -1.27
CA ASP A 24 10.11 7.97 0.17
C ASP A 24 8.90 7.54 1.01
N LEU A 25 8.48 6.29 0.81
CA LEU A 25 7.31 5.75 1.49
C LEU A 25 7.50 5.72 3.01
N LYS A 26 8.73 5.51 3.49
CA LYS A 26 9.02 5.42 4.93
C LYS A 26 8.69 6.76 5.62
N GLN A 27 9.19 7.87 5.08
CA GLN A 27 8.96 9.18 5.68
C GLN A 27 7.48 9.54 5.63
N GLN A 28 6.80 9.29 4.52
CA GLN A 28 5.35 9.55 4.40
C GLN A 28 4.50 8.74 5.35
N ILE A 29 4.88 7.48 5.61
CA ILE A 29 4.19 6.67 6.62
C ILE A 29 4.33 7.30 8.00
N GLN A 30 5.54 7.75 8.36
CA GLN A 30 5.85 8.30 9.67
C GLN A 30 5.26 9.70 9.89
N ASP A 31 5.27 10.55 8.86
CA ASP A 31 4.91 11.96 8.96
C ASP A 31 3.44 12.23 8.62
N GLU A 32 2.82 11.38 7.81
CA GLU A 32 1.45 11.63 7.32
C GLU A 32 0.49 10.51 7.74
N MET A 33 0.83 9.25 7.44
CA MET A 33 -0.12 8.15 7.63
C MET A 33 -0.33 7.83 9.12
N TYR A 34 0.72 7.68 9.92
CA TYR A 34 0.57 7.38 11.35
C TYR A 34 -0.08 8.52 12.15
N PRO A 35 0.31 9.80 11.98
CA PRO A 35 -0.35 10.91 12.65
C PRO A 35 -1.83 11.03 12.26
N SER A 36 -2.20 10.67 11.03
CA SER A 36 -3.62 10.70 10.61
C SER A 36 -4.50 9.72 11.39
N ILE A 37 -3.97 8.59 11.89
CA ILE A 37 -4.73 7.64 12.71
C ILE A 37 -5.15 8.29 14.03
N ASP A 38 -4.29 9.15 14.59
CA ASP A 38 -4.56 9.85 15.84
C ASP A 38 -5.49 11.07 15.61
N ASN A 39 -5.32 11.75 14.48
CA ASN A 39 -6.04 12.98 14.15
C ASN A 39 -7.37 12.76 13.40
N ASN A 40 -7.64 11.55 12.93
CA ASN A 40 -8.86 11.20 12.20
C ASN A 40 -9.54 9.96 12.80
N PRO A 41 -10.25 10.10 13.93
CA PRO A 41 -10.77 8.97 14.71
C PRO A 41 -11.93 8.21 14.05
N VAL A 42 -12.51 8.75 12.97
CA VAL A 42 -13.69 8.18 12.30
C VAL A 42 -13.49 7.94 10.80
N GLY A 43 -12.57 8.66 10.17
CA GLY A 43 -12.33 8.56 8.73
C GLY A 43 -11.09 7.75 8.36
N LYS A 44 -10.90 7.56 7.07
CA LYS A 44 -9.69 6.94 6.48
C LYS A 44 -8.97 7.94 5.59
N ILE A 45 -7.65 7.89 5.57
CA ILE A 45 -6.82 8.55 4.55
C ILE A 45 -6.24 7.49 3.63
N GLY A 46 -6.28 7.75 2.32
CA GLY A 46 -5.59 6.96 1.31
C GLY A 46 -4.20 7.49 0.98
N ILE A 47 -3.31 6.60 0.59
CA ILE A 47 -2.08 6.90 -0.16
C ILE A 47 -2.09 6.07 -1.44
N HIS A 48 -1.72 6.67 -2.56
CA HIS A 48 -1.66 6.02 -3.86
C HIS A 48 -0.26 6.08 -4.42
N LEU A 49 0.18 4.98 -5.03
CA LEU A 49 1.47 4.83 -5.69
C LEU A 49 1.25 4.82 -7.20
N LYS A 50 1.92 5.75 -7.88
CA LYS A 50 1.86 5.90 -9.33
C LYS A 50 3.25 5.97 -9.95
N ARG A 51 3.34 5.80 -11.27
CA ARG A 51 4.57 6.07 -12.02
C ARG A 51 4.46 7.39 -12.77
N ASP A 52 5.54 8.15 -12.81
CA ASP A 52 5.64 9.28 -13.74
C ASP A 52 5.97 8.79 -15.16
N ALA A 53 5.99 9.70 -16.12
CA ALA A 53 6.35 9.40 -17.51
C ALA A 53 7.79 8.88 -17.69
N ASN A 54 8.66 9.07 -16.70
CA ASN A 54 10.04 8.59 -16.69
C ASN A 54 10.19 7.23 -15.98
N GLY A 55 9.09 6.68 -15.45
CA GLY A 55 9.06 5.42 -14.70
C GLY A 55 9.50 5.55 -13.24
N ASN A 56 9.70 6.76 -12.71
CA ASN A 56 9.91 7.00 -11.29
C ASN A 56 8.63 6.71 -10.51
N ILE A 57 8.75 6.33 -9.24
CA ILE A 57 7.57 6.10 -8.40
C ILE A 57 7.23 7.41 -7.68
N GLU A 58 5.98 7.84 -7.82
CA GLU A 58 5.39 8.95 -7.11
C GLU A 58 4.30 8.45 -6.16
N THR A 59 4.04 9.27 -5.16
CA THR A 59 3.08 9.03 -4.09
C THR A 59 2.10 10.18 -4.05
N GLU A 60 0.83 9.86 -3.85
CA GLU A 60 -0.23 10.83 -3.73
C GLU A 60 -1.05 10.51 -2.48
N ILE A 61 -1.06 11.43 -1.53
CA ILE A 61 -1.81 11.28 -0.28
C ILE A 61 -3.14 12.00 -0.43
N GLU A 62 -4.21 11.32 -0.06
CA GLU A 62 -5.55 11.89 -0.07
C GLU A 62 -5.70 12.92 1.05
N PRO A 63 -6.50 13.97 0.84
CA PRO A 63 -6.84 14.87 1.92
C PRO A 63 -7.57 14.12 3.04
N LEU A 64 -7.45 14.62 4.28
CA LEU A 64 -8.25 14.16 5.41
C LEU A 64 -9.75 14.13 5.04
N SER A 65 -10.36 12.97 5.18
CA SER A 65 -11.80 12.77 5.00
C SER A 65 -12.41 12.16 6.25
N THR A 66 -13.64 12.53 6.58
CA THR A 66 -14.45 11.87 7.61
C THR A 66 -15.12 10.61 7.09
N ASP A 67 -15.01 10.32 5.79
CA ASP A 67 -15.60 9.14 5.19
C ASP A 67 -14.88 7.87 5.66
N SER A 68 -15.68 6.83 5.87
CA SER A 68 -15.19 5.49 6.24
C SER A 68 -14.56 4.74 5.06
N SER A 69 -14.56 5.33 3.87
CA SER A 69 -14.01 4.78 2.64
C SER A 69 -13.03 5.77 2.00
N SER A 70 -11.92 5.23 1.52
CA SER A 70 -10.98 5.91 0.63
C SER A 70 -11.13 5.24 -0.73
N PRO A 71 -11.57 5.96 -1.78
CA PRO A 71 -11.78 5.39 -3.10
C PRO A 71 -10.41 5.03 -3.71
N PRO A 72 -10.17 3.75 -4.01
CA PRO A 72 -8.89 3.34 -4.56
C PRO A 72 -8.66 3.92 -5.97
N LYS A 73 -7.44 4.42 -6.23
CA LYS A 73 -7.00 4.80 -7.58
C LYS A 73 -6.16 3.67 -8.16
N PHE A 74 -6.67 3.03 -9.21
CA PHE A 74 -5.95 1.99 -9.95
C PHE A 74 -6.16 2.16 -11.45
N GLY A 75 -5.13 1.85 -12.22
CA GLY A 75 -5.14 1.96 -13.69
C GLY A 75 -4.24 3.07 -14.20
N GLY A 76 -3.94 3.03 -15.50
CA GLY A 76 -2.93 3.89 -16.11
C GLY A 76 -1.61 3.78 -15.34
N ASP A 77 -1.24 4.89 -14.70
CA ASP A 77 -0.01 5.05 -13.95
C ASP A 77 -0.11 4.58 -12.49
N TYR A 78 -1.32 4.46 -11.92
CA TYR A 78 -1.54 4.03 -10.53
C TYR A 78 -1.55 2.51 -10.42
N TYR A 79 -0.69 1.98 -9.56
CA TYR A 79 -0.47 0.53 -9.47
C TYR A 79 -0.59 -0.06 -8.05
N ALA A 80 -0.48 0.76 -7.02
CA ALA A 80 -0.65 0.34 -5.63
C ALA A 80 -1.28 1.46 -4.81
N GLY A 81 -1.79 1.13 -3.65
CA GLY A 81 -2.32 2.13 -2.73
C GLY A 81 -2.48 1.57 -1.33
N GLY A 82 -2.90 2.37 -0.40
CA GLY A 82 -3.18 1.95 0.96
C GLY A 82 -4.08 2.92 1.66
N HIS A 83 -4.56 2.52 2.83
CA HIS A 83 -5.41 3.39 3.63
C HIS A 83 -5.16 3.19 5.12
N THR A 84 -5.51 4.20 5.90
CA THR A 84 -5.51 4.08 7.36
C THR A 84 -6.76 3.40 7.88
N HIS A 85 -6.65 2.66 8.97
CA HIS A 85 -7.79 2.31 9.80
C HIS A 85 -7.84 3.23 11.02
N PRO A 86 -9.01 3.84 11.33
CA PRO A 86 -9.18 4.56 12.58
C PRO A 86 -9.07 3.58 13.75
N LYS A 87 -8.80 4.09 14.95
CA LYS A 87 -8.63 3.29 16.17
C LYS A 87 -9.84 2.41 16.53
N SER A 88 -11.02 2.79 16.04
CA SER A 88 -12.27 2.05 16.22
C SER A 88 -12.42 0.86 15.27
N ALA A 89 -11.56 0.73 14.25
CA ALA A 89 -11.60 -0.35 13.27
C ALA A 89 -10.55 -1.43 13.56
N TYR A 90 -10.84 -2.67 13.19
CA TYR A 90 -9.91 -3.79 13.36
C TYR A 90 -8.59 -3.55 12.60
N PRO A 91 -7.41 -3.86 13.19
CA PRO A 91 -6.10 -3.68 12.58
C PRO A 91 -5.78 -4.82 11.58
N MET A 92 -6.66 -5.05 10.60
CA MET A 92 -6.51 -6.09 9.58
C MET A 92 -7.20 -5.71 8.28
N PHE A 93 -6.75 -6.28 7.17
CA PHE A 93 -7.45 -6.14 5.90
C PHE A 93 -8.84 -6.76 5.97
N THR A 94 -9.79 -6.09 5.34
CA THR A 94 -11.16 -6.56 5.16
C THR A 94 -11.32 -7.32 3.84
N TYR A 95 -12.44 -8.01 3.67
CA TYR A 95 -12.79 -8.61 2.38
C TYR A 95 -12.87 -7.57 1.25
N SER A 96 -13.37 -6.37 1.55
CA SER A 96 -13.37 -5.25 0.60
C SER A 96 -11.95 -4.91 0.13
N ASP A 97 -10.95 -5.08 1.00
CA ASP A 97 -9.56 -4.81 0.65
C ASP A 97 -8.99 -5.80 -0.36
N ILE A 98 -9.35 -7.06 -0.19
CA ILE A 98 -9.04 -8.13 -1.15
C ILE A 98 -9.71 -7.85 -2.49
N MET A 99 -11.01 -7.52 -2.48
CA MET A 99 -11.76 -7.28 -3.72
C MET A 99 -11.21 -6.11 -4.53
N VAL A 100 -10.80 -5.05 -3.83
CA VAL A 100 -10.14 -3.90 -4.44
C VAL A 100 -8.79 -4.29 -5.04
N LEU A 101 -7.98 -5.08 -4.34
CA LEU A 101 -6.70 -5.57 -4.86
C LEU A 101 -6.88 -6.45 -6.12
N VAL A 102 -7.88 -7.32 -6.13
CA VAL A 102 -8.21 -8.15 -7.30
C VAL A 102 -8.63 -7.29 -8.50
N LYS A 103 -9.47 -6.27 -8.27
CA LYS A 103 -9.85 -5.32 -9.31
C LYS A 103 -8.65 -4.50 -9.82
N ALA A 104 -7.78 -4.08 -8.90
CA ALA A 104 -6.55 -3.35 -9.23
C ALA A 104 -5.70 -4.18 -10.20
N ASP A 105 -5.35 -5.41 -9.83
CA ASP A 105 -4.49 -6.29 -10.63
C ASP A 105 -5.06 -6.58 -12.03
N ALA A 106 -6.38 -6.75 -12.13
CA ALA A 106 -7.06 -6.92 -13.42
C ALA A 106 -7.06 -5.65 -14.30
N GLY A 107 -6.98 -4.46 -13.69
CA GLY A 107 -7.06 -3.16 -14.36
C GLY A 107 -5.72 -2.45 -14.58
N LEU A 108 -4.59 -3.04 -14.17
CA LEU A 108 -3.28 -2.41 -14.35
C LEU A 108 -2.86 -2.36 -15.82
N ALA A 109 -2.23 -1.24 -16.19
CA ALA A 109 -1.53 -1.13 -17.47
C ALA A 109 -0.38 -2.16 -17.55
N ASP A 110 0.01 -2.53 -18.77
CA ASP A 110 1.01 -3.59 -19.01
C ASP A 110 2.33 -3.35 -18.26
N HIS A 111 2.79 -2.10 -18.21
CA HIS A 111 4.03 -1.73 -17.53
C HIS A 111 3.94 -1.80 -15.98
N ASN A 112 2.74 -1.96 -15.43
CA ASN A 112 2.46 -2.07 -14.01
C ASN A 112 2.01 -3.48 -13.59
N LYS A 113 1.88 -4.43 -14.53
CA LYS A 113 1.39 -5.79 -14.24
C LYS A 113 2.18 -6.47 -13.12
N GLY A 114 1.45 -7.06 -12.18
CA GLY A 114 2.01 -7.78 -11.04
C GLY A 114 2.58 -6.88 -9.93
N LEU A 115 2.42 -5.56 -10.03
CA LEU A 115 2.76 -4.60 -8.98
C LEU A 115 1.57 -4.24 -8.09
N ALA A 116 0.37 -4.74 -8.42
CA ALA A 116 -0.83 -4.57 -7.62
C ALA A 116 -0.57 -4.96 -6.16
N SER A 117 -0.68 -3.97 -5.28
CA SER A 117 -0.52 -4.18 -3.85
C SER A 117 -1.35 -3.17 -3.06
N ARG A 118 -1.71 -3.58 -1.85
CA ARG A 118 -2.48 -2.76 -0.92
C ARG A 118 -1.79 -2.68 0.43
N LEU A 119 -1.57 -1.46 0.90
CA LEU A 119 -1.02 -1.18 2.22
C LEU A 119 -2.16 -0.89 3.20
N LEU A 120 -1.94 -1.24 4.47
CA LEU A 120 -2.83 -0.85 5.57
C LEU A 120 -1.97 -0.29 6.70
N PHE A 121 -2.33 0.91 7.13
CA PHE A 121 -1.72 1.57 8.29
C PHE A 121 -2.74 1.58 9.42
N CYS A 122 -2.38 1.06 10.58
CA CYS A 122 -3.31 0.93 11.71
C CYS A 122 -2.57 0.95 13.03
N GLU A 123 -3.33 0.98 14.13
CA GLU A 123 -2.85 0.80 15.49
C GLU A 123 -3.48 -0.48 16.03
N ASP A 124 -2.69 -1.35 16.65
CA ASP A 124 -3.22 -2.54 17.30
C ASP A 124 -3.78 -2.25 18.70
N GLU A 125 -4.35 -3.27 19.34
CA GLU A 125 -4.96 -3.15 20.67
C GLU A 125 -3.98 -2.72 21.77
N ASN A 126 -2.66 -2.84 21.54
CA ASN A 126 -1.62 -2.41 22.46
C ASN A 126 -1.10 -0.99 22.14
N GLY A 127 -1.70 -0.28 21.19
CA GLY A 127 -1.26 1.05 20.76
C GLY A 127 -0.08 1.03 19.79
N VAL A 128 0.31 -0.13 19.25
CA VAL A 128 1.46 -0.23 18.35
C VAL A 128 1.02 0.07 16.92
N LYS A 129 1.66 1.09 16.30
CA LYS A 129 1.44 1.41 14.89
C LYS A 129 2.03 0.32 14.00
N GLN A 130 1.22 -0.19 13.08
CA GLN A 130 1.61 -1.23 12.15
C GLN A 130 1.34 -0.78 10.71
N THR A 131 2.26 -1.16 9.83
CA THR A 131 2.02 -1.19 8.38
C THR A 131 1.93 -2.64 7.93
N MET A 132 0.91 -2.98 7.17
CA MET A 132 0.71 -4.29 6.57
C MET A 132 0.67 -4.18 5.05
N LEU A 133 1.07 -5.25 4.36
CA LEU A 133 1.03 -5.35 2.92
C LEU A 133 0.21 -6.58 2.49
N LEU A 134 -0.71 -6.33 1.55
CA LEU A 134 -1.46 -7.33 0.81
C LEU A 134 -1.04 -7.27 -0.66
N PHE A 135 -0.77 -8.41 -1.28
CA PHE A 135 -0.43 -8.45 -2.70
C PHE A 135 -0.79 -9.81 -3.31
N LEU A 136 -0.91 -9.84 -4.65
CA LEU A 136 -1.18 -11.06 -5.39
C LEU A 136 0.13 -11.67 -5.91
N LYS A 137 0.28 -12.98 -5.70
CA LYS A 137 1.37 -13.77 -6.30
C LYS A 137 0.81 -15.06 -6.86
N ALA A 138 0.97 -15.25 -8.17
CA ALA A 138 0.52 -16.47 -8.86
C ALA A 138 -0.95 -16.85 -8.54
N ARG A 139 -1.84 -15.84 -8.49
CA ARG A 139 -3.27 -15.97 -8.11
C ARG A 139 -3.53 -16.41 -6.67
N VAL A 140 -2.53 -16.35 -5.80
CA VAL A 140 -2.64 -16.52 -4.35
C VAL A 140 -2.51 -15.16 -3.67
N ILE A 141 -3.38 -14.89 -2.70
CA ILE A 141 -3.31 -13.70 -1.85
C ILE A 141 -2.27 -13.97 -0.76
N LEU A 142 -1.32 -13.05 -0.60
CA LEU A 142 -0.29 -13.13 0.44
C LEU A 142 -0.37 -11.89 1.35
N PHE A 143 -0.24 -12.14 2.65
CA PHE A 143 -0.30 -11.13 3.71
C PHE A 143 1.02 -11.08 4.48
N LYS A 144 1.50 -9.87 4.78
CA LYS A 144 2.71 -9.66 5.59
C LYS A 144 2.59 -8.43 6.48
N ILE A 145 2.90 -8.59 7.77
CA ILE A 145 3.08 -7.50 8.73
C ILE A 145 4.50 -6.94 8.58
N LEU A 146 4.66 -5.61 8.52
CA LEU A 146 5.93 -4.94 8.22
C LEU A 146 6.66 -4.39 9.45
N GLY A 147 6.25 -4.76 10.67
CA GLY A 147 6.66 -4.17 11.95
C GLY A 147 8.16 -4.16 12.31
N MET A 148 9.06 -4.60 11.41
CA MET A 148 10.52 -4.60 11.62
C MET A 148 11.34 -3.98 10.48
N ILE A 149 10.72 -3.50 9.40
CA ILE A 149 11.47 -3.02 8.21
C ILE A 149 11.65 -1.49 8.21
N LEU A 150 10.98 -0.77 9.12
CA LEU A 150 11.03 0.69 9.21
C LEU A 150 11.83 1.22 10.41
N THR A 151 12.54 0.37 11.16
CA THR A 151 13.60 0.80 12.08
C THR A 151 14.91 0.90 11.33
#